data_AF-A0A938EZG0-F1
#
_entry.id   AF-A0A938EZG0-F1
#
_cell.length_a   1.000
_cell.length_b   1.000
_cell.length_c   1.000
_cell.angle_alpha   90.00
_cell.angle_beta   90.00
_cell.angle_gamma   90.00
#
_symmetry.space_group_name_H-M   'P 1'
#
loop_
_entity.id
_entity.type
_entity.pdbx_description
1 polymer ?
#
loop_
_entity_poly.entity_id
_entity_poly.type
_entity_poly.pdbx_seq_one_letter_code
_entity_poly.pdbx_strand_id
1 'polypeptide(L)' 'MPSEMVSFLENLGIECKKSGGHKIANTEIVRSLIRLLMDMDIDLSRVKTEEELEDRVKEAARRYK' A
#
# COMPACT_ATOMS: atom_id res chain seq x y z
N MET A 1 -9.93 -9.18 -0.61
CA MET A 1 -8.55 -9.39 -0.15
C MET A 1 -8.44 -10.84 0.34
N PRO A 2 -7.58 -11.67 -0.27
CA PRO A 2 -7.30 -13.03 0.21
C PRO A 2 -6.80 -13.05 1.66
N SER A 3 -6.98 -14.18 2.35
CA SER A 3 -6.53 -14.37 3.73
C SER A 3 -5.04 -14.08 3.93
N GLU A 4 -4.20 -14.44 2.96
CA GLU A 4 -2.75 -14.18 2.99
C GLU A 4 -2.41 -12.69 3.08
N MET A 5 -3.14 -11.85 2.34
CA MET A 5 -2.94 -10.39 2.38
C MET A 5 -3.41 -9.79 3.71
N VAL A 6 -4.48 -10.33 4.31
CA VAL A 6 -4.94 -9.90 5.65
C VAL A 6 -3.87 -10.24 6.70
N SER A 7 -3.35 -11.46 6.67
CA SER A 7 -2.27 -11.91 7.55
C SER A 7 -1.00 -11.07 7.35
N PHE A 8 -0.69 -10.67 6.12
CA PHE A 8 0.43 -9.77 5.84
C PHE A 8 0.26 -8.42 6.55
N LEU A 9 -0.91 -7.79 6.45
CA LEU A 9 -1.18 -6.50 7.13
C LEU A 9 -1.08 -6.64 8.66
N GLU A 10 -1.60 -7.73 9.23
CA GLU A 10 -1.50 -7.99 10.67
C GLU A 10 -0.06 -8.13 11.13
N ASN A 11 0.74 -8.91 10.40
CA ASN A 11 2.15 -9.11 10.68
C ASN A 11 2.92 -7.80 10.54
N LEU A 12 2.66 -7.01 9.49
CA LEU A 12 3.29 -5.70 9.29
C LEU A 12 3.08 -4.79 10.50
N GLY A 13 1.84 -4.68 10.99
CA GLY A 13 1.53 -3.88 12.18
C GLY A 13 2.19 -4.42 13.45
N ILE A 14 2.31 -5.73 13.61
CA ILE A 14 3.02 -6.38 14.73
C ILE A 14 4.52 -6.10 14.68
N GLU A 15 5.14 -6.18 13.50
CA GLU A 15 6.57 -5.92 13.32
C GLU A 15 6.92 -4.46 13.66
N CYS A 16 6.07 -3.49 13.32
CA CYS A 16 6.23 -2.11 13.78
C CYS A 16 6.30 -1.98 15.31
N LYS A 17 5.55 -2.81 16.05
CA LYS A 17 5.63 -2.86 17.52
C LYS A 17 6.91 -3.52 18.00
N LYS A 18 7.28 -4.65 17.40
CA LYS A 18 8.48 -5.42 17.78
C LYS A 18 9.76 -4.61 17.56
N SER A 19 9.81 -3.75 16.56
CA SER A 19 10.95 -2.87 16.26
C SER A 19 11.05 -1.63 17.16
N GLY A 20 10.21 -1.53 18.20
CA GLY A 20 10.23 -0.44 19.19
C GLY A 20 9.20 0.67 18.94
N GLY A 21 8.38 0.56 17.91
CA GLY A 21 7.22 1.42 17.70
C GLY A 21 5.96 0.92 18.40
N HIS A 22 4.79 1.40 17.94
CA HIS A 22 3.48 0.88 18.33
C HIS A 22 2.90 -0.05 17.26
N LYS A 23 1.94 -0.90 17.67
CA LYS A 23 1.19 -1.72 16.74
C LYS A 23 0.29 -0.82 15.89
N ILE A 24 0.51 -0.84 14.57
CA ILE A 24 -0.35 -0.16 13.61
C ILE A 24 -1.56 -1.04 13.30
N ALA A 25 -2.76 -0.48 13.32
CA ALA A 25 -3.95 -1.22 12.89
C ALA A 25 -3.98 -1.38 11.36
N ASN A 26 -4.56 -2.47 10.86
CA ASN A 26 -4.68 -2.72 9.41
C ASN A 26 -5.34 -1.54 8.67
N THR A 27 -6.35 -0.91 9.29
CA THR A 27 -7.04 0.26 8.73
C THR A 27 -6.14 1.49 8.62
N GLU A 28 -5.18 1.66 9.54
CA GLU A 28 -4.21 2.75 9.49
C GLU A 28 -3.18 2.52 8.39
N ILE A 29 -2.70 1.28 8.22
CA ILE A 29 -1.79 0.88 7.13
C ILE A 29 -2.46 1.16 5.78
N VAL A 30 -3.68 0.65 5.57
CA VAL A 30 -4.40 0.87 4.31
C VAL A 30 -4.65 2.36 4.10
N ARG A 31 -5.04 3.11 5.14
CA ARG A 31 -5.24 4.57 5.03
C ARG A 31 -3.95 5.31 4.66
N SER A 32 -2.80 4.93 5.20
CA SER A 32 -1.52 5.55 4.83
C SER A 32 -1.14 5.24 3.38
N LEU A 33 -1.37 4.01 2.91
CA LEU A 33 -1.12 3.64 1.53
C LEU A 33 -2.04 4.39 0.55
N ILE A 34 -3.33 4.52 0.86
CA ILE A 34 -4.27 5.30 0.05
C ILE A 34 -3.87 6.78 0.00
N ARG A 35 -3.46 7.37 1.13
CA ARG A 35 -2.96 8.75 1.16
C ARG A 35 -1.73 8.93 0.28
N LEU A 36 -0.80 7.97 0.31
CA LEU A 36 0.36 7.98 -0.57
C LEU A 36 -0.05 7.90 -2.05
N LEU A 37 -0.98 7.00 -2.41
CA LEU A 37 -1.49 6.89 -3.78
C LEU A 37 -2.18 8.18 -4.26
N MET A 38 -2.86 8.92 -3.38
CA MET A 38 -3.46 10.21 -3.70
C MET A 38 -2.42 11.32 -3.94
N ASP A 39 -1.26 11.23 -3.29
CA ASP A 39 -0.17 12.20 -3.42
C ASP A 39 0.70 11.92 -4.66
N MET A 40 0.77 10.65 -5.07
CA MET A 40 1.49 10.21 -6.25
C MET A 40 0.75 10.61 -7.54
N ASP A 41 1.49 11.13 -8.53
CA ASP A 41 0.97 11.38 -9.89
C ASP A 41 0.91 10.07 -10.70
N ILE A 42 -0.20 9.35 -10.51
CA ILE A 42 -0.50 8.06 -11.16
C ILE A 42 -1.49 8.30 -12.30
N ASP A 43 -1.09 7.96 -13.52
CA ASP A 43 -2.02 7.95 -14.67
C ASP A 43 -2.93 6.72 -14.62
N LEU A 44 -4.20 6.96 -14.29
CA LEU A 44 -5.26 5.94 -14.25
C LEU A 44 -6.01 5.78 -15.58
N SER A 45 -5.62 6.52 -16.62
CA SER A 45 -6.34 6.49 -17.89
C SER A 45 -6.24 5.10 -18.54
N ARG A 46 -7.41 4.56 -18.90
CA ARG A 46 -7.57 3.31 -19.66
C ARG A 46 -7.07 2.04 -18.97
N VAL A 47 -6.82 2.05 -17.65
CA VAL A 47 -6.53 0.85 -16.87
C VAL A 47 -7.74 -0.10 -16.89
N LYS A 48 -7.52 -1.37 -17.21
CA LYS A 48 -8.54 -2.43 -17.35
C LYS A 48 -8.32 -3.63 -16.44
N THR A 49 -7.08 -3.83 -15.98
CA THR A 49 -6.71 -4.97 -15.14
C THR A 49 -6.01 -4.51 -13.87
N GLU A 50 -5.98 -5.38 -12.87
CA GLU A 50 -5.24 -5.16 -11.62
C GLU A 50 -3.72 -5.07 -11.88
N GLU A 51 -3.20 -5.89 -12.79
CA GLU A 51 -1.79 -5.86 -13.21
C GLU A 51 -1.40 -4.53 -13.86
N GLU A 52 -2.24 -3.98 -14.73
CA GLU A 52 -2.02 -2.65 -15.32
C GLU A 52 -1.99 -1.56 -14.26
N LEU A 53 -2.88 -1.62 -13.26
CA LEU A 53 -2.87 -0.68 -12.14
C LEU A 53 -1.58 -0.79 -11.32
N GLU A 54 -1.13 -2.01 -11.03
CA GLU A 54 0.09 -2.27 -10.28
C GLU A 54 1.32 -1.67 -11.00
N ASP A 55 1.39 -1.82 -12.33
CA ASP A 55 2.47 -1.23 -13.13
C ASP A 55 2.45 0.30 -13.09
N ARG A 56 1.27 0.94 -13.14
CA ARG A 56 1.15 2.40 -12.99
C ARG A 56 1.63 2.88 -11.63
N VAL A 57 1.28 2.15 -10.57
CA VAL A 57 1.73 2.47 -9.21
C VAL A 57 3.25 2.33 -9.11
N LYS A 58 3.85 1.26 -9.66
CA LYS A 58 5.30 1.06 -9.69
C LYS A 58 6.02 2.16 -10.47
N GLU A 59 5.49 2.54 -11.64
CA GLU A 59 6.03 3.63 -12.46
C GLU A 59 6.03 4.95 -11.71
N ALA A 60 4.91 5.30 -11.05
CA ALA A 60 4.80 6.50 -10.23
C ALA A 60 5.75 6.44 -9.02
N ALA A 61 5.88 5.28 -8.37
CA ALA A 61 6.77 5.10 -7.22
C ALA A 61 8.24 5.35 -7.57
N ARG A 62 8.69 4.97 -8.78
CA ARG A 62 10.04 5.26 -9.27
C ARG A 62 10.32 6.76 -9.45
N ARG A 63 9.28 7.57 -9.66
CA ARG A 63 9.37 9.03 -9.84
C ARG A 63 9.16 9.79 -8.54
N TYR A 64 8.53 9.16 -7.55
CA TYR A 64 8.19 9.75 -6.26
C TYR A 64 9.47 9.98 -5.42
N LYS A 65 9.65 11.20 -4.91
CA LYS A 65 10.85 11.65 -4.18
C LYS A 65 10.58 11.80 -2.69
#